data_AF-A0A519QHW5-F1
#
_entry.id   AF-A0A519QHW5-F1
#
_cell.length_a   1.000
_cell.length_b   1.000
_cell.length_c   1.000
_cell.angle_alpha   90.00
_cell.angle_beta   90.00
_cell.angle_gamma   90.00
#
_symmetry.space_group_name_H-M   'P 1'
#
loop_
_entity.id
_entity.type
_entity.pdbx_description
1 polymer ?
#
loop_
_entity_poly.entity_id
_entity_poly.type
_entity_poly.pdbx_seq_one_letter_code
_entity_poly.pdbx_strand_id
1 'polypeptide(L)' 'MTTVLVLYHSTYGHVEALAEAVAAGAREVEGVTADVKRVPELVPEELARSSGYKLDQAAPIAT' A
#
# COMPACT_ATOMS: atom_id res chain seq x y z
N MET A 1 4.39 23.25 2.83
CA MET A 1 4.77 21.82 2.97
C MET A 1 3.50 21.02 2.79
N THR A 2 3.51 20.09 1.84
CA THR A 2 2.34 19.27 1.50
C THR A 2 2.62 17.84 1.90
N THR A 3 1.65 17.19 2.54
CA THR A 3 1.72 15.79 2.95
C THR A 3 0.73 14.99 2.12
N VAL A 4 1.17 13.86 1.60
CA VAL A 4 0.37 12.95 0.77
C VAL A 4 0.33 11.58 1.45
N LEU A 5 -0.85 10.99 1.54
CA LEU A 5 -1.01 9.58 1.90
C LEU A 5 -1.43 8.81 0.66
N VAL A 6 -0.57 7.89 0.22
CA VAL A 6 -0.93 6.87 -0.76
C VAL A 6 -1.49 5.68 0.00
N LEU A 7 -2.80 5.69 0.20
CA LEU A 7 -3.55 4.59 0.79
C LEU A 7 -3.96 3.61 -0.31
N TYR A 8 -3.66 2.33 -0.12
CA TYR A 8 -4.03 1.32 -1.11
C TYR A 8 -4.59 0.03 -0.48
N HIS A 9 -5.30 -0.75 -1.28
CA HIS A 9 -5.61 -2.16 -1.00
C HIS A 9 -5.02 -3.00 -2.13
N SER A 10 -4.35 -4.10 -1.79
CA SER A 10 -3.83 -5.03 -2.77
C SER A 10 -3.89 -6.45 -2.24
N THR A 11 -4.34 -7.35 -3.08
CA THR A 11 -4.41 -8.78 -2.76
C THR A 11 -3.17 -9.54 -3.24
N TYR A 12 -2.75 -9.29 -4.49
CA TYR A 12 -1.63 -9.99 -5.13
C TYR A 12 -0.39 -9.10 -5.35
N GLY A 13 -0.38 -7.88 -4.81
CA GLY A 13 0.79 -6.99 -4.83
C GLY A 13 0.92 -6.06 -6.05
N HIS A 14 0.06 -6.18 -7.07
CA HIS A 14 0.10 -5.25 -8.22
C HIS A 14 -0.16 -3.80 -7.82
N VAL A 15 -1.13 -3.60 -6.92
CA VAL A 15 -1.50 -2.26 -6.45
C VAL A 15 -0.50 -1.75 -5.41
N GLU A 16 0.16 -2.63 -4.65
CA GLU A 16 1.30 -2.28 -3.80
C GLU A 16 2.44 -1.68 -4.65
N ALA A 17 2.83 -2.37 -5.74
CA ALA A 17 3.86 -1.86 -6.64
C ALA A 17 3.47 -0.51 -7.28
N LEU A 18 2.19 -0.35 -7.67
CA LEU A 18 1.68 0.92 -8.17
C LEU A 18 1.74 2.02 -7.10
N ALA A 19 1.34 1.72 -5.86
CA ALA A 19 1.35 2.67 -4.75
C ALA A 19 2.76 3.18 -4.45
N GLU A 20 3.76 2.30 -4.47
CA GLU A 20 5.17 2.70 -4.32
C GLU A 20 5.63 3.61 -5.47
N ALA A 21 5.25 3.31 -6.72
CA ALA A 21 5.57 4.16 -7.86
C ALA A 21 4.91 5.56 -7.76
N VAL A 22 3.64 5.62 -7.32
CA VAL A 22 2.92 6.88 -7.08
C VAL A 22 3.60 7.69 -5.97
N ALA A 23 3.97 7.04 -4.86
CA ALA A 23 4.66 7.71 -3.75
C ALA A 23 6.06 8.20 -4.16
N ALA A 24 6.79 7.42 -4.97
CA ALA A 24 8.07 7.84 -5.53
C ALA A 24 7.90 9.12 -6.37
N GLY A 25 6.95 9.15 -7.31
CA GLY A 25 6.68 10.35 -8.11
C GLY A 25 6.22 11.55 -7.29
N ALA A 26 5.41 11.35 -6.25
CA ALA A 26 5.00 12.44 -5.35
C ALA A 26 6.19 13.06 -4.60
N ARG A 27 7.18 12.23 -4.21
CA ARG A 27 8.39 12.68 -3.50
C ARG A 27 9.38 13.45 -4.40
N GLU A 28 9.21 13.43 -5.73
CA GLU A 28 10.02 14.23 -6.65
C GLU A 28 9.66 15.72 -6.62
N VAL A 29 8.49 16.08 -6.09
CA VAL A 29 8.01 17.47 -6.02
C VAL A 29 8.56 18.18 -4.77
N GLU A 30 9.19 19.34 -4.96
CA GLU A 30 9.77 20.11 -3.86
C GLU A 30 8.72 20.46 -2.79
N GLY A 31 9.05 20.19 -1.53
CA GLY A 31 8.18 20.48 -0.39
C GLY A 31 7.01 19.50 -0.20
N VAL A 32 6.99 18.39 -0.95
CA VAL A 32 6.03 17.28 -0.81
C VAL A 32 6.67 16.11 -0.06
N THR A 33 5.92 15.56 0.89
CA THR A 33 6.23 14.29 1.55
C THR A 33 5.12 13.30 1.25
N ALA A 34 5.45 12.02 1.11
CA ALA A 34 4.46 10.98 0.84
C ALA A 34 4.69 9.75 1.72
N ASP A 35 3.64 9.30 2.38
CA ASP A 35 3.57 8.03 3.11
C ASP A 35 2.77 7.01 2.30
N VAL A 36 3.14 5.73 2.43
CA VAL A 36 2.41 4.60 1.86
C VAL A 36 1.84 3.78 3.00
N LYS A 37 0.52 3.54 2.99
CA LYS A 37 -0.15 2.63 3.94
C LYS A 37 -1.12 1.73 3.20
N ARG A 38 -1.40 0.58 3.80
CA ARG A 38 -2.35 -0.38 3.25
C ARG A 38 -3.61 -0.52 4.09
N VAL A 39 -4.70 -0.84 3.42
CA VAL A 39 -5.95 -1.33 4.04
C VAL A 39 -5.77 -2.82 4.34
N PRO A 40 -6.24 -3.33 5.49
CA PRO A 40 -6.20 -4.76 5.78
C PRO A 40 -7.07 -5.56 4.80
N GLU A 41 -6.76 -6.85 4.65
CA GLU A 41 -7.68 -7.74 3.96
C GLU A 41 -8.93 -7.98 4.80
N LEU A 42 -10.08 -8.12 4.11
CA LEU A 42 -11.39 -8.28 4.74
C LEU A 42 -11.89 -9.72 4.74
N VAL A 43 -11.19 -10.60 4.01
CA VAL A 43 -11.49 -12.03 4.01
C VAL A 43 -10.77 -12.72 5.18
N PRO A 44 -11.28 -13.87 5.67
CA PRO A 44 -10.58 -14.66 6.66
C PRO A 44 -9.17 -15.04 6.20
N GLU A 45 -8.20 -15.03 7.12
CA GLU A 45 -6.79 -15.29 6.80
C GLU A 45 -6.57 -16.67 6.16
N GLU A 46 -7.28 -17.70 6.60
CA GLU A 46 -7.20 -19.04 6.03
C GLU A 46 -7.62 -19.05 4.54
N LEU A 47 -8.68 -18.31 4.20
CA LEU A 47 -9.11 -18.15 2.82
C LEU A 47 -8.07 -17.38 2.00
N ALA A 48 -7.50 -16.30 2.56
CA ALA A 48 -6.45 -15.53 1.91
C ALA A 48 -5.21 -16.39 1.60
N ARG A 49 -4.76 -17.21 2.57
CA ARG A 49 -3.63 -18.13 2.40
C ARG A 49 -3.91 -19.18 1.33
N SER A 50 -5.07 -19.83 1.38
CA SER A 50 -5.46 -20.84 0.38
C SER A 50 -5.64 -20.26 -1.03
N SER A 51 -5.95 -18.97 -1.14
CA SER A 51 -6.13 -18.25 -2.40
C SER A 51 -4.84 -17.61 -2.92
N GLY A 52 -3.69 -17.79 -2.24
CA GLY A 52 -2.40 -17.27 -2.67
C GLY A 52 -2.24 -15.76 -2.52
N TYR A 53 -2.93 -15.13 -1.55
CA TYR A 53 -2.81 -13.70 -1.29
C TYR A 53 -1.41 -13.37 -0.78
N LYS A 54 -0.89 -12.19 -1.17
CA LYS A 54 0.33 -11.64 -0.61
C LYS A 54 0.03 -10.98 0.74
N LEU A 55 0.41 -11.64 1.83
CA LEU A 55 0.11 -11.19 3.20
C LEU A 55 1.24 -10.39 3.85
N ASP A 56 2.45 -10.50 3.32
CA ASP A 56 3.70 -9.89 3.81
C ASP A 56 4.05 -8.61 3.05
N GLN A 57 3.06 -7.76 2.83
CA GLN A 57 3.25 -6.47 2.15
C GLN A 57 4.01 -5.49 3.05
N ALA A 58 4.92 -4.72 2.44
CA ALA A 58 5.87 -3.88 3.18
C ALA A 58 5.18 -2.70 3.87
N ALA A 59 4.15 -2.13 3.26
CA ALA A 59 3.43 -1.00 3.81
C ALA A 59 2.67 -1.38 5.10
N PRO A 60 2.73 -0.55 6.15
CA PRO A 60 1.98 -0.80 7.37
C PRO A 60 0.48 -0.60 7.15
N ILE A 61 -0.33 -1.24 8.00
CA ILE A 61 -1.78 -1.01 8.02
C ILE A 61 -2.07 0.43 8.45
N ALA A 62 -3.02 1.08 7.78
CA ALA A 62 -3.55 2.37 8.21
C ALA A 62 -4.41 2.21 9.47
N THR A 63 -3.87 2.68 10.60
CA THR A 63 -4.52 2.83 11.91
C THR A 63 -4.65 4.28 12.31
#